data_AF-X1RMM3-F1
#
_entry.id   AF-X1RMM3-F1
#
_cell.length_a   1.000
_cell.length_b   1.000
_cell.length_c   1.000
_cell.angle_alpha   90.00
_cell.angle_beta   90.00
_cell.angle_gamma   90.00
#
_symmetry.space_group_name_H-M   'P 1'
#
loop_
_entity.id
_entity.type
_entity.pdbx_description
1 polymer ?
#
loop_
_entity_poly.entity_id
_entity_poly.type
_entity_poly.pdbx_seq_one_letter_code
_entity_poly.pdbx_strand_id
1 'polypeptide(L)'
;RPSRAPGGEGVRLERTATIQSRFGSWQQALIIFRDHPLLGVGFNTYRYAQRNYGFLDQEKWQTSHAEAGVDSSLLFVLATTGIIGFLVYSWLGSSVIRLSLSVVNAKIGLVVLASVAALVCHSFFLNSLFYSWILAWLGIILGLL
;
A
#
# COMPACT_ATOMS: atom_id res chain seq x y z
N ARG A 1 -30.81 13.25 -13.07
CA ARG A 1 -29.81 12.21 -12.69
C ARG A 1 -29.43 11.49 -13.98
N PRO A 2 -28.22 11.62 -14.53
CA PRO A 2 -27.87 10.89 -15.74
C PRO A 2 -27.76 9.40 -15.40
N SER A 3 -28.51 8.58 -16.13
CA SER A 3 -28.47 7.13 -16.10
C SER A 3 -27.08 6.64 -16.52
N ARG A 4 -26.50 5.70 -15.76
CA ARG A 4 -25.24 5.05 -16.13
C ARG A 4 -25.49 4.32 -17.46
N ALA A 5 -24.82 4.75 -18.53
CA ALA A 5 -24.92 4.10 -19.83
C ALA A 5 -24.47 2.63 -19.72
N PRO A 6 -25.18 1.68 -20.33
CA PRO A 6 -24.73 0.30 -20.43
C PRO A 6 -23.47 0.28 -21.30
N GLY A 7 -22.32 0.03 -20.67
CA GLY A 7 -20.99 0.11 -21.30
C GLY A 7 -19.93 0.88 -20.52
N GLY A 8 -20.29 1.59 -19.44
CA GLY A 8 -19.30 2.22 -18.57
C GLY A 8 -18.37 1.19 -17.89
N GLU A 9 -17.11 1.56 -17.63
CA GLU A 9 -16.08 0.71 -17.00
C GLU A 9 -16.58 -0.09 -15.78
N GLY A 10 -17.49 0.48 -14.98
CA GLY A 10 -18.08 -0.18 -13.81
C GLY A 10 -18.98 -1.39 -14.10
N VAL A 11 -19.36 -1.62 -15.37
CA VAL A 11 -20.21 -2.74 -15.83
C VAL A 11 -19.38 -3.83 -16.54
N ARG A 12 -18.11 -3.55 -16.86
CA ARG A 12 -17.23 -4.49 -17.58
C ARG A 12 -16.52 -5.42 -16.59
N LEU A 13 -16.77 -6.73 -16.72
CA LEU A 13 -16.18 -7.75 -15.84
C LEU A 13 -14.66 -7.86 -16.00
N GLU A 14 -14.14 -7.50 -17.17
CA GLU A 14 -12.71 -7.56 -17.47
C GLU A 14 -11.84 -6.66 -16.57
N ARG A 15 -12.38 -5.62 -15.90
CA ARG A 15 -11.65 -4.67 -15.01
C ARG A 15 -10.22 -4.30 -15.49
N THR A 16 -9.99 -4.30 -16.80
CA THR A 16 -8.67 -4.16 -17.43
C THR A 16 -8.07 -2.80 -17.11
N ALA A 17 -8.92 -1.77 -17.08
CA ALA A 17 -8.54 -0.41 -16.67
C ALA A 17 -7.91 -0.37 -15.25
N THR A 18 -8.44 -1.13 -14.28
CA THR A 18 -7.90 -1.17 -12.91
C THR A 18 -6.57 -1.92 -12.83
N ILE A 19 -6.39 -2.98 -13.62
CA ILE A 19 -5.12 -3.73 -13.64
C ILE A 19 -4.02 -2.88 -14.30
N GLN A 20 -4.35 -2.23 -15.41
CA GLN A 20 -3.43 -1.32 -16.11
C GLN A 20 -3.04 -0.13 -15.23
N SER A 21 -3.99 0.47 -14.50
CA SER A 21 -3.68 1.58 -13.58
C SER A 21 -2.73 1.15 -12.46
N ARG A 22 -2.94 -0.04 -11.88
CA ARG A 22 -2.05 -0.60 -10.85
C ARG A 22 -0.64 -0.80 -11.38
N PHE A 23 -0.51 -1.38 -12.56
CA PHE A 23 0.79 -1.62 -13.16
C PHE A 23 1.52 -0.30 -13.45
N GLY A 24 0.81 0.71 -13.97
CA GLY A 24 1.35 2.06 -14.13
C GLY A 24 1.81 2.67 -12.80
N SER A 25 0.99 2.58 -11.75
CA SER A 25 1.33 3.04 -10.39
C SER A 25 2.61 2.38 -9.85
N TRP A 26 2.77 1.06 -10.08
CA TRP A 26 3.97 0.33 -9.65
C TRP A 26 5.22 0.78 -10.39
N GLN A 27 5.13 0.98 -11.71
CA GLN A 27 6.24 1.48 -12.51
C GLN A 27 6.69 2.86 -12.06
N GLN A 28 5.74 3.77 -11.82
CA GLN A 28 6.01 5.12 -11.32
C GLN A 28 6.72 5.09 -9.96
N ALA A 29 6.25 4.25 -9.02
CA ALA A 29 6.89 4.08 -7.72
C ALA A 29 8.33 3.59 -7.83
N LEU A 30 8.58 2.62 -8.72
CA LEU A 30 9.92 2.10 -8.98
C LEU A 30 10.85 3.13 -9.62
N ILE A 31 10.34 3.99 -10.51
CA ILE A 31 11.11 5.10 -11.08
C ILE A 31 11.53 6.07 -9.99
N ILE A 32 10.59 6.52 -9.15
CA ILE A 32 10.88 7.45 -8.04
C ILE A 32 11.88 6.83 -7.05
N PHE A 33 11.71 5.56 -6.72
CA PHE A 33 12.65 4.83 -5.85
C PHE A 33 14.06 4.77 -6.44
N ARG A 34 14.21 4.48 -7.74
CA ARG A 34 15.52 4.39 -8.39
C ARG A 34 16.30 5.70 -8.29
N ASP A 35 15.60 6.84 -8.34
CA ASP A 35 16.23 8.16 -8.22
C ASP A 35 16.49 8.55 -6.75
N HIS A 36 15.72 8.01 -5.80
CA HIS A 36 15.84 8.29 -4.36
C HIS A 36 15.96 7.01 -3.51
N PRO A 37 16.97 6.16 -3.73
CA PRO A 37 16.97 4.78 -3.22
C PRO A 37 17.21 4.67 -1.71
N LEU A 38 17.88 5.65 -1.09
CA LEU A 38 18.28 5.56 0.32
C LEU A 38 17.16 5.95 1.28
N LEU A 39 16.63 7.16 1.12
CA LEU A 39 15.64 7.76 2.03
C LEU A 39 14.26 7.95 1.38
N GLY A 40 14.12 7.68 0.08
CA GLY A 40 12.89 7.96 -0.65
C GLY A 40 12.58 9.45 -0.73
N VAL A 41 11.36 9.77 -1.16
CA VAL A 41 10.90 11.15 -1.34
C VAL A 41 10.05 11.69 -0.18
N GLY A 42 9.67 10.84 0.78
CA GLY A 42 8.77 11.15 1.90
C GLY A 42 7.28 10.89 1.61
N PHE A 43 6.52 10.52 2.65
CA PHE A 43 5.09 10.18 2.55
C PHE A 43 4.25 11.36 2.06
N ASN A 44 4.31 12.50 2.76
CA ASN A 44 3.49 13.69 2.47
C ASN A 44 3.91 14.41 1.18
N THR A 45 5.14 14.13 0.73
CA THR A 45 5.78 14.74 -0.43
C THR A 45 5.65 13.88 -1.69
N TYR A 46 5.24 12.61 -1.56
CA TYR A 46 5.13 11.67 -2.68
C TYR A 46 4.25 12.19 -3.84
N ARG A 47 3.10 12.80 -3.53
CA ARG A 47 2.22 13.41 -4.54
C ARG A 47 2.95 14.49 -5.36
N TYR A 48 3.77 15.30 -4.71
CA TYR A 48 4.54 16.35 -5.38
C TYR A 48 5.67 15.75 -6.22
N ALA A 49 6.30 14.67 -5.75
CA ALA A 49 7.24 13.91 -6.57
C ALA A 49 6.52 13.38 -7.83
N GLN A 50 5.40 12.68 -7.72
CA GLN A 50 4.65 12.22 -8.90
C GLN A 50 4.31 13.36 -9.88
N ARG A 51 3.94 14.54 -9.38
CA ARG A 51 3.74 15.73 -10.22
C ARG A 51 5.02 16.15 -10.95
N ASN A 52 6.16 16.22 -10.25
CA ASN A 52 7.44 16.63 -10.83
C ASN A 52 7.94 15.65 -11.91
N TYR A 53 7.61 14.36 -11.76
CA TYR A 53 7.89 13.33 -12.76
C TYR A 53 6.86 13.31 -13.91
N GLY A 54 5.82 14.16 -13.87
CA GLY A 54 4.79 14.23 -14.90
C GLY A 54 3.79 13.08 -14.88
N PHE A 55 3.68 12.35 -13.76
CA PHE A 55 2.79 11.21 -13.62
C PHE A 55 1.35 11.58 -13.25
N LEU A 56 1.13 12.82 -12.80
CA LEU A 56 -0.19 13.35 -12.48
C LEU A 56 -0.63 14.35 -13.53
N ASP A 57 -1.92 14.32 -13.86
CA ASP A 57 -2.54 15.26 -14.78
C ASP A 57 -2.47 16.70 -14.20
N GLN A 58 -1.89 17.62 -14.97
CA GLN A 58 -1.52 18.96 -14.49
C GLN A 58 -2.71 19.82 -14.06
N GLU A 59 -3.91 19.51 -14.56
CA GLU A 59 -5.14 20.22 -14.21
C GLU A 59 -5.90 19.59 -13.03
N LYS A 60 -5.68 18.30 -12.74
CA LYS A 60 -6.50 17.52 -11.77
C LYS A 60 -5.73 16.94 -10.58
N TRP A 61 -4.41 17.14 -10.53
CA TRP A 61 -3.55 16.58 -9.47
C TRP A 61 -3.91 17.00 -8.03
N GLN A 62 -4.67 18.10 -7.85
CA GLN A 62 -5.13 18.54 -6.53
C GLN A 62 -6.47 17.92 -6.12
N THR A 63 -7.32 17.54 -7.07
CA THR A 63 -8.70 17.10 -6.83
C THR A 63 -8.85 15.59 -6.83
N SER A 64 -7.92 14.86 -7.46
CA SER A 64 -7.90 13.40 -7.50
C SER A 64 -7.20 12.82 -6.26
N HIS A 65 -7.96 12.55 -5.19
CA HIS A 65 -7.44 11.90 -3.99
C HIS A 65 -7.06 10.42 -4.20
N ALA A 66 -7.68 9.76 -5.18
CA ALA A 66 -7.45 8.34 -5.47
C ALA A 66 -6.15 8.06 -6.25
N GLU A 67 -5.54 9.10 -6.82
CA GLU A 67 -4.46 8.98 -7.82
C GLU A 67 -3.09 9.42 -7.27
N ALA A 68 -3.07 9.98 -6.05
CA ALA A 68 -1.88 10.51 -5.40
C ALA A 68 -1.07 9.49 -4.59
N GLY A 69 -1.49 8.22 -4.56
CA GLY A 69 -0.85 7.15 -3.79
C GLY A 69 -0.41 6.00 -4.68
N VAL A 70 0.52 5.18 -4.18
CA VAL A 70 0.88 3.92 -4.83
C VAL A 70 -0.10 2.84 -4.42
N ASP A 71 -0.63 2.13 -5.40
CA ASP A 71 -1.58 1.04 -5.17
C ASP A 71 -1.02 -0.04 -4.23
N SER A 72 0.27 -0.36 -4.34
CA SER A 72 0.96 -1.33 -3.46
C SER A 72 1.52 -0.66 -2.21
N SER A 73 1.22 -1.21 -1.02
CA SER A 73 1.76 -0.70 0.25
C SER A 73 3.28 -0.82 0.31
N LEU A 74 3.85 -1.91 -0.23
CA LEU A 74 5.28 -2.18 -0.15
C LEU A 74 6.08 -1.25 -1.07
N LEU A 75 5.61 -1.05 -2.30
CA LEU A 75 6.22 -0.07 -3.21
C LEU A 75 6.05 1.35 -2.69
N PHE A 76 4.93 1.63 -2.02
CA PHE A 76 4.73 2.90 -1.36
C PHE A 76 5.78 3.14 -0.25
N VAL A 77 6.00 2.19 0.67
CA VAL A 77 7.07 2.28 1.68
C VAL A 77 8.42 2.48 0.99
N LEU A 78 8.71 1.69 -0.04
CA LEU A 78 9.99 1.73 -0.74
C LEU A 78 10.24 3.10 -1.39
N ALA A 79 9.27 3.67 -2.09
CA ALA A 79 9.44 4.96 -2.77
C ALA A 79 9.44 6.15 -1.79
N THR A 80 8.72 6.05 -0.67
CA THR A 80 8.59 7.15 0.30
C THR A 80 9.67 7.16 1.37
N THR A 81 10.25 6.01 1.70
CA THR A 81 11.25 5.89 2.79
C THR A 81 12.58 5.30 2.33
N GLY A 82 12.67 4.89 1.07
CA GLY A 82 13.84 4.24 0.50
C GLY A 82 14.08 2.85 1.08
N ILE A 83 15.27 2.31 0.82
CA ILE A 83 15.67 0.99 1.30
C ILE A 83 15.80 0.97 2.82
N ILE A 84 16.21 2.07 3.45
CA ILE A 84 16.41 2.14 4.91
C ILE A 84 15.06 1.95 5.60
N GLY A 85 14.06 2.75 5.24
CA GLY A 85 12.73 2.60 5.84
C GLY A 85 12.06 1.28 5.48
N PHE A 86 12.28 0.77 4.26
CA PHE A 86 11.79 -0.55 3.87
C PHE A 86 12.37 -1.68 4.73
N LEU A 87 13.67 -1.63 5.06
CA LEU A 87 14.30 -2.61 5.94
C LEU A 87 13.78 -2.52 7.37
N VAL A 88 13.62 -1.30 7.91
CA VAL A 88 13.02 -1.09 9.24
C VAL A 88 11.58 -1.60 9.29
N TYR A 89 10.79 -1.32 8.26
CA TYR A 89 9.41 -1.79 8.14
C TYR A 89 9.34 -3.32 8.07
N SER A 90 10.21 -3.93 7.27
CA SER A 90 10.32 -5.40 7.16
C SER A 90 10.76 -6.03 8.49
N TRP A 91 11.69 -5.39 9.20
CA TRP A 91 12.12 -5.82 10.52
C TRP A 91 10.98 -5.77 11.55
N LEU A 92 10.17 -4.71 11.55
CA LEU A 92 8.98 -4.61 12.40
C LEU A 92 8.00 -5.76 12.12
N GLY A 93 7.68 -6.00 10.84
CA GLY A 93 6.80 -7.11 10.44
C GLY A 93 7.35 -8.48 10.87
N SER A 94 8.65 -8.72 10.69
CA SER A 94 9.29 -9.96 11.15
C SER A 94 9.24 -10.12 12.67
N SER A 95 9.28 -9.03 13.43
CA SER A 95 9.19 -9.04 14.89
C SER A 95 7.80 -9.42 15.36
N VAL A 96 6.75 -8.94 14.69
CA VAL A 96 5.36 -9.36 14.92
C VAL A 96 5.18 -10.86 14.67
N ILE A 97 5.75 -11.39 13.58
CA ILE A 97 5.69 -12.83 13.27
C ILE A 97 6.41 -13.65 14.35
N ARG A 98 7.63 -13.24 14.72
CA ARG A 98 8.41 -13.91 15.78
C ARG A 98 7.66 -13.93 17.10
N LEU A 99 7.07 -12.79 17.49
CA LEU A 99 6.25 -12.70 18.70
C LEU A 99 5.07 -13.67 18.64
N SER A 100 4.33 -13.66 17.53
CA SER A 100 3.14 -14.52 17.33
C SER A 100 3.48 -16.02 17.43
N LEU A 101 4.67 -16.42 16.96
CA LEU A 101 5.16 -17.80 17.05
C LEU A 101 5.67 -18.19 18.44
N SER A 102 6.08 -17.21 19.25
CA SER A 102 6.64 -17.44 20.60
C SER A 102 5.59 -17.55 21.71
N VAL A 103 4.33 -17.25 21.41
CA VAL A 103 3.23 -17.20 22.39
C VAL A 103 2.71 -18.60 22.72
N VAL A 104 2.56 -18.89 24.02
CA VAL A 104 2.12 -20.19 24.56
C VAL A 104 0.67 -20.51 24.17
N ASN A 105 -0.18 -19.48 24.00
CA ASN A 105 -1.55 -19.66 23.51
C ASN A 105 -1.56 -19.75 21.98
N ALA A 106 -1.47 -20.99 21.48
CA ALA A 106 -1.41 -21.28 20.05
C ALA A 106 -2.59 -20.70 19.24
N LYS A 107 -3.78 -20.50 19.85
CA LYS A 107 -4.95 -20.00 19.12
C LYS A 107 -4.82 -18.53 18.75
N ILE A 108 -4.46 -17.67 19.70
CA ILE A 108 -4.32 -16.22 19.43
C ILE A 108 -3.10 -15.94 18.56
N GLY A 109 -1.97 -16.64 18.79
CA GLY A 109 -0.80 -16.57 17.92
C GLY A 109 -1.11 -16.93 16.47
N LEU A 110 -1.92 -17.99 16.25
CA LEU A 110 -2.37 -18.40 14.92
C LEU A 110 -3.27 -17.35 14.26
N VAL A 111 -4.20 -16.74 15.01
CA VAL A 111 -5.07 -15.67 14.48
C VAL A 111 -4.23 -14.49 14.02
N VAL A 112 -3.27 -14.03 14.82
CA VAL A 112 -2.39 -12.92 14.44
C VAL A 112 -1.55 -13.30 13.22
N LEU A 113 -0.96 -14.49 13.19
CA LEU A 113 -0.15 -14.94 12.06
C LEU A 113 -0.96 -15.00 10.75
N ALA A 114 -2.16 -15.58 10.80
CA ALA A 114 -3.06 -15.63 9.65
C ALA A 114 -3.46 -14.22 9.18
N SER A 115 -3.71 -13.32 10.12
CA SER A 115 -4.07 -11.92 9.84
C SER A 115 -2.91 -11.18 9.16
N VAL A 116 -1.70 -11.29 9.71
CA VAL A 116 -0.49 -10.69 9.15
C VAL A 116 -0.20 -11.26 7.75
N ALA A 117 -0.30 -12.58 7.57
CA ALA A 117 -0.11 -13.22 6.27
C ALA A 117 -1.13 -12.70 5.23
N ALA A 118 -2.41 -12.64 5.59
CA ALA A 118 -3.46 -12.09 4.73
C ALA A 118 -3.19 -10.63 4.37
N LEU A 119 -2.80 -9.80 5.35
CA LEU A 119 -2.46 -8.39 5.12
C LEU A 119 -1.24 -8.22 4.21
N VAL A 120 -0.18 -9.01 4.42
CA VAL A 120 1.02 -8.98 3.56
C VAL A 120 0.65 -9.35 2.14
N CYS A 121 -0.07 -10.44 1.91
CA CYS A 121 -0.52 -10.85 0.57
C CYS A 121 -1.36 -9.76 -0.10
N HIS A 122 -2.30 -9.16 0.63
CA HIS A 122 -3.15 -8.11 0.11
C HIS A 122 -2.38 -6.80 -0.16
N SER A 123 -1.34 -6.52 0.64
CA SER A 123 -0.52 -5.30 0.58
C SER A 123 0.28 -5.15 -0.72
N PHE A 124 0.54 -6.26 -1.43
CA PHE A 124 1.18 -6.23 -2.75
C PHE A 124 0.31 -5.51 -3.79
N PHE A 125 -1.01 -5.61 -3.66
CA PHE A 125 -1.96 -5.10 -4.64
C PHE A 125 -2.61 -3.80 -4.20
N LEU A 126 -2.83 -3.65 -2.89
CA LEU A 126 -3.58 -2.56 -2.29
C LEU A 126 -2.82 -1.93 -1.12
N ASN A 127 -3.08 -0.65 -0.88
CA ASN A 127 -2.42 0.14 0.16
C ASN A 127 -2.98 -0.18 1.57
N SER A 128 -3.23 -1.46 1.85
CA SER A 128 -3.97 -1.93 3.02
C SER A 128 -3.27 -1.64 4.34
N LEU A 129 -1.94 -1.61 4.34
CA LEU A 129 -1.13 -1.44 5.54
C LEU A 129 -1.16 -0.01 6.09
N PHE A 130 -1.72 0.95 5.36
CA PHE A 130 -1.84 2.35 5.79
C PHE A 130 -3.29 2.76 6.09
N TYR A 131 -4.24 1.84 6.02
CA TYR A 131 -5.60 2.12 6.49
C TYR A 131 -5.65 2.05 8.01
N SER A 132 -5.98 3.19 8.64
CA SER A 132 -5.98 3.33 10.09
C SER A 132 -6.85 2.29 10.82
N TRP A 133 -7.98 1.90 10.24
CA TRP A 133 -8.86 0.89 10.84
C TRP A 133 -8.27 -0.52 10.82
N ILE A 134 -7.51 -0.87 9.79
CA ILE A 134 -6.81 -2.17 9.71
C ILE A 134 -5.71 -2.22 10.75
N LEU A 135 -4.92 -1.15 10.85
CA LEU A 135 -3.85 -1.05 11.85
C LEU A 135 -4.40 -1.06 13.29
N ALA A 136 -5.51 -0.36 13.55
CA ALA A 136 -6.15 -0.36 14.86
C ALA A 136 -6.61 -1.77 15.25
N TRP A 137 -7.27 -2.49 14.33
CA TRP A 137 -7.67 -3.87 14.56
C TRP A 137 -6.48 -4.80 14.78
N LEU A 138 -5.42 -4.68 13.97
CA LEU A 138 -4.18 -5.44 14.14
C LEU A 138 -3.53 -5.17 15.50
N GLY A 139 -3.50 -3.90 15.94
CA GLY A 139 -2.98 -3.51 17.25
C GLY A 139 -3.75 -4.12 18.42
N ILE A 140 -5.09 -4.20 18.31
CA ILE A 140 -5.93 -4.83 19.35
C ILE A 140 -5.58 -6.32 19.47
N ILE A 141 -5.52 -7.07 18.37
CA ILE A 141 -5.23 -8.51 18.43
C ILE A 141 -3.78 -8.79 18.86
N LEU A 142 -2.83 -7.90 18.54
CA LEU A 142 -1.46 -7.97 19.03
C LEU A 142 -1.37 -7.71 20.53
N GLY A 143 -2.19 -6.82 21.08
CA GLY A 143 -2.27 -6.57 22.53
C GLY A 143 -2.88 -7.72 23.33
N LEU A 144 -3.47 -8.72 22.66
CA LEU A 144 -4.02 -9.93 23.28
C LEU A 144 -3.04 -11.13 23.25
N LEU A 145 -1.89 -10.99 22.57
CA LEU A 145 -0.79 -11.95 22.60
C LEU A 145 -0.07 -11.92 23.95
#